data_AF-A0A357VH26-F1
#
_entry.id   AF-A0A357VH26-F1
#
_cell.length_a   1.000
_cell.length_b   1.000
_cell.length_c   1.000
_cell.angle_alpha   90.00
_cell.angle_beta   90.00
_cell.angle_gamma   90.00
#
_symmetry.space_group_name_H-M   'P 1'
#
loop_
_entity.id
_entity.type
_entity.pdbx_description
1 polymer ?
#
loop_
_entity_poly.entity_id
_entity_poly.type
_entity_poly.pdbx_seq_one_letter_code
_entity_poly.pdbx_strand_id
1 'polypeptide(L)'
;MPALTFLAAVGSFLAGTVVRPLSEITLAAERIARGNLNVTVARHFNDEIGRLADTLNHMTQELQRLDRLKSEFISSISYELRTPLTSIKGFVITLLGDFR
;
A
#
# COMPACT_ATOMS: atom_id res chain seq x y z
N MET A 1 -26.41 -20.24 37.92
CA MET A 1 -25.88 -20.84 36.68
C MET A 1 -26.24 -20.12 35.38
N PRO A 2 -27.48 -19.61 35.14
CA PRO A 2 -27.82 -18.99 33.84
C PRO A 2 -27.08 -17.66 33.56
N ALA A 3 -26.70 -16.90 34.60
CA ALA A 3 -25.95 -15.66 34.43
C ALA A 3 -24.52 -15.89 33.88
N LEU A 4 -23.86 -16.98 34.30
CA LEU A 4 -22.50 -17.30 33.87
C LEU A 4 -22.48 -17.77 32.40
N THR A 5 -23.47 -18.59 32.02
CA THR A 5 -23.63 -19.04 30.64
C THR A 5 -23.99 -17.89 29.71
N PHE A 6 -24.82 -16.94 30.17
CA PHE A 6 -25.16 -15.74 29.40
C PHE A 6 -23.92 -14.86 29.15
N LEU A 7 -23.11 -14.61 30.17
CA LEU A 7 -21.86 -13.85 30.04
C LEU A 7 -20.91 -14.50 29.02
N ALA A 8 -20.73 -15.83 29.10
CA ALA A 8 -19.89 -16.57 28.17
C ALA A 8 -20.42 -16.50 26.72
N ALA A 9 -21.74 -16.59 26.54
CA ALA A 9 -22.39 -16.48 25.23
C ALA A 9 -22.18 -15.08 24.60
N VAL A 10 -22.39 -14.02 25.38
CA VAL A 10 -22.16 -12.63 24.93
C VAL A 10 -20.69 -12.41 24.57
N GLY A 11 -19.76 -12.90 25.39
CA GLY A 11 -18.33 -12.80 25.11
C GLY A 11 -17.94 -13.49 23.79
N SER A 12 -18.44 -14.71 23.57
CA SER A 12 -18.21 -15.44 22.32
C SER A 12 -18.79 -14.71 21.10
N PHE A 13 -19.98 -14.13 21.25
CA PHE A 13 -20.65 -13.35 20.21
C PHE A 13 -19.88 -12.07 19.84
N LEU A 14 -19.43 -11.29 20.83
CA LEU A 14 -18.64 -10.07 20.61
C LEU A 14 -17.27 -10.38 19.99
N ALA A 15 -16.64 -11.48 20.40
CA ALA A 15 -15.37 -11.91 19.82
C ALA A 15 -15.50 -12.17 18.31
N GLY A 16 -16.59 -12.82 17.88
CA GLY A 16 -16.88 -13.09 16.48
C GLY A 16 -17.30 -11.88 15.66
N THR A 17 -18.12 -10.99 16.25
CA THR A 17 -18.79 -9.91 15.52
C THR A 17 -17.99 -8.60 15.50
N VAL A 18 -17.12 -8.38 16.49
CA VAL A 18 -16.39 -7.10 16.66
C VAL A 18 -14.88 -7.32 16.69
N VAL A 19 -14.39 -8.17 17.60
CA VAL A 19 -12.95 -8.29 17.85
C VAL A 19 -12.20 -8.91 16.68
N ARG A 20 -12.70 -10.02 16.12
CA ARG A 20 -12.06 -10.70 14.99
C ARG A 20 -11.94 -9.79 13.75
N PRO A 21 -13.03 -9.17 13.25
CA PRO A 21 -12.93 -8.26 12.09
C PRO A 21 -11.97 -7.07 12.32
N LEU A 22 -12.00 -6.46 13.51
CA LEU A 22 -11.09 -5.35 13.83
C LEU A 22 -9.62 -5.80 13.86
N SER A 23 -9.35 -7.00 14.37
CA SER A 23 -8.01 -7.57 14.37
C SER A 23 -7.52 -7.84 12.94
N GLU A 24 -8.39 -8.33 12.05
CA GLU A 24 -8.05 -8.54 10.64
C GLU A 24 -7.73 -7.23 9.91
N ILE A 25 -8.56 -6.20 10.12
CA ILE A 25 -8.31 -4.84 9.59
C ILE A 25 -6.97 -4.31 10.09
N THR A 26 -6.69 -4.45 11.39
CA THR A 26 -5.44 -3.97 12.00
C THR A 26 -4.23 -4.68 11.40
N LEU A 27 -4.28 -6.01 11.29
CA LEU A 27 -3.19 -6.80 10.69
C LEU A 27 -2.98 -6.45 9.22
N ALA A 28 -4.05 -6.18 8.47
CA ALA A 28 -3.95 -5.71 7.10
C ALA A 28 -3.29 -4.33 7.02
N ALA A 29 -3.70 -3.38 7.88
CA ALA A 29 -3.12 -2.06 7.96
C ALA A 29 -1.61 -2.12 8.29
N GLU A 30 -1.18 -2.99 9.22
CA GLU A 30 0.24 -3.20 9.51
C GLU A 30 1.03 -3.77 8.31
N ARG A 31 0.41 -4.66 7.51
CA ARG A 31 1.03 -5.18 6.29
C ARG A 31 1.17 -4.09 5.24
N ILE A 32 0.14 -3.25 5.06
CA ILE A 32 0.15 -2.09 4.17
C ILE A 32 1.24 -1.09 4.61
N ALA A 33 1.34 -0.81 5.90
CA ALA A 33 2.36 0.09 6.46
C ALA A 33 3.80 -0.42 6.23
N ARG A 34 3.99 -1.74 6.14
CA ARG A 34 5.28 -2.36 5.75
C ARG A 34 5.51 -2.40 4.23
N GLY A 35 4.64 -1.77 3.43
CA GLY A 35 4.75 -1.69 1.98
C GLY A 35 4.10 -2.86 1.22
N ASN A 36 3.47 -3.82 1.91
CA ASN A 36 2.70 -4.86 1.22
C ASN A 36 1.32 -4.33 0.84
N LEU A 37 1.23 -3.76 -0.35
CA LEU A 37 -0.02 -3.22 -0.88
C LEU A 37 -0.90 -4.29 -1.56
N ASN A 38 -0.48 -5.56 -1.63
CA ASN A 38 -1.26 -6.63 -2.26
C ASN A 38 -2.23 -7.32 -1.28
N VAL A 39 -2.65 -6.59 -0.24
CA VAL A 39 -3.57 -7.07 0.80
C VAL A 39 -4.94 -6.46 0.55
N THR A 40 -5.99 -7.27 0.73
CA THR A 40 -7.38 -6.81 0.65
C THR A 40 -8.10 -7.26 1.91
N VAL A 41 -8.84 -6.34 2.52
CA VAL A 41 -9.68 -6.62 3.67
C VAL A 41 -11.07 -6.99 3.19
N ALA A 42 -11.58 -8.15 3.63
CA ALA A 42 -12.93 -8.56 3.31
C ALA A 42 -13.96 -7.76 4.11
N ARG A 43 -15.05 -7.35 3.43
CA ARG A 43 -16.19 -6.71 4.06
C ARG A 43 -17.12 -7.78 4.65
N HIS A 44 -17.05 -7.96 5.97
CA HIS A 44 -17.84 -8.97 6.69
C HIS A 44 -19.24 -8.46 7.07
N PHE A 45 -19.40 -7.15 7.25
CA PHE A 45 -20.64 -6.54 7.75
C PHE A 45 -21.02 -5.29 6.95
N ASN A 46 -22.29 -4.88 7.04
CA ASN A 46 -22.83 -3.68 6.40
C ASN A 46 -22.96 -2.51 7.38
N ASP A 47 -21.97 -2.36 8.25
CA ASP A 47 -21.92 -1.40 9.34
C ASP A 47 -20.64 -0.53 9.25
N GLU A 48 -20.29 0.12 10.36
CA GLU A 48 -19.08 0.93 10.49
C GLU A 48 -17.79 0.11 10.30
N ILE A 49 -17.76 -1.16 10.70
CA ILE A 49 -16.61 -2.05 10.51
C ILE A 49 -16.45 -2.37 9.03
N GLY A 50 -17.55 -2.66 8.34
CA GLY A 50 -17.55 -2.84 6.88
C GLY A 50 -17.07 -1.60 6.14
N ARG A 51 -17.55 -0.42 6.54
CA ARG A 51 -17.12 0.87 5.96
C ARG A 51 -15.63 1.13 6.21
N LEU A 52 -15.10 0.75 7.38
CA LEU A 52 -13.68 0.86 7.69
C LEU A 52 -12.84 -0.04 6.77
N ALA A 53 -13.27 -1.28 6.52
CA ALA A 53 -12.61 -2.18 5.57
C ALA A 53 -12.57 -1.59 4.15
N ASP A 54 -13.70 -1.07 3.67
CA ASP A 54 -13.81 -0.42 2.36
C ASP A 54 -12.87 0.80 2.27
N THR A 55 -12.83 1.62 3.32
CA THR A 55 -11.97 2.81 3.40
C THR A 55 -10.48 2.44 3.37
N LEU A 56 -10.08 1.41 4.11
CA LEU A 56 -8.69 0.91 4.10
C LEU A 56 -8.30 0.38 2.73
N ASN A 57 -9.18 -0.42 2.09
CA ASN A 57 -8.96 -0.92 0.73
C ASN A 57 -8.79 0.21 -0.28
N HIS A 58 -9.63 1.25 -0.21
CA HIS A 58 -9.52 2.41 -1.09
C HIS A 58 -8.18 3.13 -0.90
N MET A 59 -7.75 3.34 0.35
CA MET A 59 -6.44 3.94 0.64
C MET A 59 -5.29 3.08 0.09
N THR A 60 -5.37 1.75 0.21
CA THR A 60 -4.38 0.84 -0.39
C THR A 60 -4.31 0.97 -1.92
N GLN A 61 -5.45 1.10 -2.59
CA GLN A 61 -5.50 1.30 -4.04
C GLN A 61 -4.84 2.62 -4.46
N GLU A 62 -5.10 3.71 -3.74
CA GLU A 62 -4.46 5.00 -4.02
C GLU A 62 -2.95 4.95 -3.79
N LEU A 63 -2.48 4.25 -2.75
CA LEU A 63 -1.05 4.02 -2.54
C LEU A 63 -0.42 3.25 -3.71
N GLN A 64 -1.08 2.20 -4.21
CA GLN A 64 -0.58 1.45 -5.37
C GLN A 64 -0.53 2.34 -6.62
N ARG A 65 -1.52 3.20 -6.82
CA ARG A 65 -1.58 4.13 -7.94
C ARG A 65 -0.40 5.12 -7.87
N LEU A 66 -0.15 5.70 -6.71
CA LEU A 66 0.96 6.63 -6.49
C LEU A 66 2.32 5.96 -6.75
N ASP A 67 2.50 4.71 -6.33
CA ASP A 67 3.75 3.97 -6.56
C ASP A 67 4.01 3.68 -8.05
N ARG A 68 2.95 3.36 -8.81
CA ARG A 68 3.04 3.22 -10.27
C ARG A 68 3.42 4.53 -10.94
N LEU A 69 2.73 5.62 -10.60
CA LEU A 69 3.01 6.95 -11.16
C LEU A 69 4.44 7.41 -10.86
N LYS A 70 4.92 7.17 -9.64
CA LYS A 70 6.32 7.43 -9.27
C LYS A 70 7.29 6.63 -10.15
N SER A 71 6.99 5.36 -10.39
CA SER A 71 7.85 4.49 -11.20
C SER A 71 7.87 4.93 -12.68
N GLU A 72 6.72 5.27 -13.24
CA GLU A 72 6.58 5.84 -14.58
C GLU A 72 7.34 7.17 -14.71
N PHE A 73 7.19 8.06 -13.72
CA PHE A 73 7.90 9.35 -13.69
C PHE A 73 9.42 9.18 -13.68
N ILE A 74 9.96 8.32 -12.81
CA ILE A 74 11.40 8.05 -12.75
C ILE A 74 11.88 7.46 -14.09
N SER A 75 11.10 6.58 -14.71
CA SER A 75 11.43 5.99 -16.00
C SER A 75 11.48 7.03 -17.12
N SER A 76 10.45 7.88 -17.23
CA SER A 76 10.37 8.93 -18.27
C SER A 76 11.54 9.90 -18.18
N ILE A 77 11.81 10.42 -16.98
CA ILE A 77 12.91 11.37 -16.78
C ILE A 77 14.25 10.72 -17.07
N SER A 78 14.46 9.47 -16.67
CA SER A 78 15.72 8.77 -16.94
C SER A 78 15.99 8.63 -18.44
N TYR A 79 14.94 8.39 -19.23
CA TYR A 79 15.05 8.30 -20.68
C TYR A 79 15.35 9.67 -21.30
N GLU A 80 14.61 10.70 -20.89
CA GLU A 80 14.78 12.07 -21.40
C GLU A 80 16.14 12.66 -21.07
N LEU A 81 16.71 12.34 -19.90
CA LEU A 81 18.05 12.81 -19.50
C LEU A 81 19.18 12.05 -20.17
N ARG A 82 18.99 10.77 -20.53
CA ARG A 82 20.05 9.96 -21.16
C ARG A 82 20.55 10.61 -22.45
N THR A 83 19.64 11.07 -23.29
CA THR A 83 19.94 11.65 -24.60
C THR A 83 20.85 12.90 -24.51
N PRO A 84 20.50 13.98 -23.78
CA PRO A 84 21.36 15.15 -23.65
C PRO A 84 22.67 14.81 -22.93
N LEU A 85 22.66 13.92 -21.95
CA LEU A 85 23.88 13.52 -21.24
C LEU A 85 24.86 12.75 -22.15
N THR A 86 24.34 11.90 -23.05
CA THR A 86 25.14 11.23 -24.09
C THR A 86 25.76 12.24 -25.04
N SER A 87 25.01 13.26 -25.47
CA SER A 87 25.56 14.34 -26.31
C SER A 87 26.66 15.12 -25.59
N ILE A 88 26.45 15.52 -24.33
CA ILE A 88 27.46 16.23 -23.52
C ILE A 88 28.71 15.36 -23.35
N LYS A 89 28.54 14.08 -23.01
CA LYS A 89 29.66 13.13 -22.88
C LYS A 89 30.44 12.99 -24.18
N GLY A 90 29.74 12.94 -25.33
CA GLY A 90 30.37 12.92 -26.65
C GLY A 90 31.26 14.13 -26.90
N PHE A 91 30.75 15.34 -26.65
CA PHE A 91 31.54 16.57 -26.78
C PHE A 91 32.76 16.61 -25.86
N VAL A 92 32.60 16.19 -24.60
CA VAL A 92 33.71 16.14 -23.64
C VAL A 92 34.78 15.14 -24.09
N ILE A 93 34.40 13.98 -24.63
CA ILE A 93 35.35 12.98 -25.15
C ILE A 93 36.13 13.54 -26.36
N THR A 94 35.46 14.22 -27.29
CA THR A 94 36.13 14.85 -28.44
C THR A 94 37.12 15.93 -27.97
N LEU A 95 36.68 16.82 -27.07
CA LEU A 95 37.54 17.90 -26.56
C LEU A 95 38.74 17.37 -25.78
N LEU A 96 38.57 16.37 -24.92
CA LEU A 96 39.67 15.79 -24.13
C LEU A 96 40.59 14.86 -24.96
N GLY A 97 40.05 14.22 -26.00
CA GLY A 97 40.80 13.39 -26.93
C GLY A 97 41.74 14.19 -27.85
N ASP A 98 41.38 15.43 -28.15
CA ASP A 98 42.20 16.38 -28.94
C ASP A 98 43.44 16.89 -28.19
N PHE A 99 43.51 16.74 -26.86
CA PHE A 99 44.67 17.15 -26.03
C PHE A 99 45.73 16.05 -25.85
N ARG A 100 45.74 15.00 -26.69
CA ARG A 100 46.75 13.92 -26.69
C ARG A 100 47.42 13.72 -28.04
#